data_AF-A0A7J9V827-F1
#
_entry.id   AF-A0A7J9V827-F1
#
_cell.length_a   1.000
_cell.length_b   1.000
_cell.length_c   1.000
_cell.angle_alpha   90.00
_cell.angle_beta   90.00
_cell.angle_gamma   90.00
#
_symmetry.space_group_name_H-M   'P 1'
#
loop_
_entity.id
_entity.type
_entity.pdbx_description
1 polymer ?
#
loop_
_entity_poly.entity_id
_entity_poly.type
_entity_poly.pdbx_seq_one_letter_code
_entity_poly.pdbx_strand_id
1 'polypeptide(L)'
;LVAAYLQQRHEIWWAHLAQRLTDAASPKALTVFDAYLDHNDLDTDRGCAFLNAAAELPADHPGVAVIREHKRAVRDKLAELVRVDAPHAEDPDALAEELFLLLEGAVTHIGIDGDSKRMRTAKRIASAHIEAQG
;
A
#
# COMPACT_ATOMS: atom_id res chain seq x y z
N LEU A 1 2.47 15.84 18.14
CA LEU A 1 3.54 15.81 17.11
C LEU A 1 3.45 14.55 16.24
N VAL A 2 3.40 13.33 16.79
CA VAL A 2 3.32 12.09 15.99
C VAL A 2 2.13 12.06 15.04
N ALA A 3 0.92 12.44 15.49
CA ALA A 3 -0.26 12.48 14.62
C ALA A 3 -0.08 13.43 13.41
N ALA A 4 0.48 14.63 13.63
CA ALA A 4 0.77 15.59 12.56
C ALA A 4 1.84 15.07 11.59
N TYR A 5 2.87 14.39 12.11
CA TYR A 5 3.87 13.72 11.28
C TYR A 5 3.26 12.60 10.41
N LEU A 6 2.39 11.77 10.98
CA LEU A 6 1.70 10.71 10.23
C LEU A 6 0.78 11.30 9.15
N GLN A 7 0.11 12.42 9.45
CA GLN A 7 -0.73 13.13 8.49
C GLN A 7 0.10 13.67 7.31
N GLN A 8 1.23 14.31 7.59
CA GLN A 8 2.14 14.77 6.55
C GLN A 8 2.68 13.59 5.70
N ARG A 9 3.06 12.48 6.33
CA ARG A 9 3.49 11.28 5.60
C ARG A 9 2.38 10.68 4.73
N HIS A 10 1.13 10.71 5.21
CA HIS A 10 -0.02 10.28 4.43
C HIS A 10 -0.16 11.12 3.16
N GLU A 11 -0.12 12.44 3.28
CA GLU A 11 -0.23 13.38 2.15
C GLU A 11 0.90 13.20 1.13
N ILE A 12 2.15 13.08 1.60
CA ILE A 12 3.31 12.85 0.73
C ILE A 12 3.15 11.54 -0.05
N TRP A 13 2.77 10.45 0.64
CA TRP A 13 2.60 9.15 0.01
C TRP A 13 1.49 9.17 -1.05
N TRP A 14 0.36 9.83 -0.78
CA TRP A 14 -0.73 9.96 -1.75
C TRP A 14 -0.36 10.82 -2.96
N ALA A 15 0.36 11.92 -2.76
CA ALA A 15 0.86 12.73 -3.84
C ALA A 15 1.82 11.92 -4.74
N HIS A 16 2.71 11.13 -4.14
CA HIS A 16 3.60 10.23 -4.86
C HIS A 16 2.83 9.17 -5.67
N LEU A 17 1.86 8.48 -5.06
CA LEU A 17 1.05 7.49 -5.76
C LEU A 17 0.25 8.12 -6.91
N ALA A 18 -0.35 9.29 -6.70
CA ALA A 18 -1.12 10.00 -7.73
C ALA A 18 -0.24 10.34 -8.95
N GLN A 19 0.98 10.82 -8.73
CA GLN A 19 1.94 11.07 -9.80
C GLN A 19 2.23 9.79 -10.59
N ARG A 20 2.53 8.68 -9.91
CA ARG A 20 2.83 7.41 -10.58
C ARG A 20 1.64 6.84 -11.37
N LEU A 21 0.41 7.07 -10.90
CA LEU A 21 -0.80 6.58 -11.58
C LEU A 21 -1.14 7.33 -12.87
N THR A 22 -0.57 8.52 -13.11
CA THR A 22 -0.87 9.35 -14.30
C THR A 22 -0.54 8.60 -15.59
N ASP A 23 0.64 7.98 -15.66
CA ASP A 23 1.16 7.27 -16.83
C ASP A 23 1.30 5.75 -16.59
N ALA A 24 0.60 5.22 -15.58
CA ALA A 24 0.68 3.81 -15.22
C ALA A 24 0.09 2.91 -16.31
N ALA A 25 0.88 1.93 -16.76
CA ALA A 25 0.40 0.82 -17.56
C ALA A 25 -0.51 -0.10 -16.72
N SER A 26 -1.47 -0.76 -17.37
CA SER A 26 -2.27 -1.81 -16.73
C SER A 26 -1.43 -3.08 -16.49
N PRO A 27 -1.65 -3.80 -15.37
CA PRO A 27 -2.59 -3.48 -14.29
C PRO A 27 -2.11 -2.33 -13.40
N LYS A 28 -2.94 -1.28 -13.28
CA LYS A 28 -2.63 -0.08 -12.50
C LYS A 28 -2.54 -0.37 -11.00
N ALA A 29 -3.22 -1.39 -10.49
CA ALA A 29 -3.12 -1.84 -9.10
C ALA A 29 -1.68 -2.17 -8.69
N LEU A 30 -0.85 -2.66 -9.62
CA LEU A 30 0.56 -2.95 -9.36
C LEU A 30 1.40 -1.70 -9.07
N THR A 31 0.95 -0.53 -9.51
CA THR A 31 1.59 0.76 -9.21
C THR A 31 1.56 1.08 -7.71
N VAL A 32 0.59 0.56 -6.95
CA VAL A 32 0.55 0.72 -5.49
C VAL A 32 1.74 0.01 -4.84
N PHE A 33 2.09 -1.19 -5.30
CA PHE A 33 3.28 -1.93 -4.82
C PHE A 33 4.56 -1.17 -5.17
N ASP A 34 4.64 -0.62 -6.38
CA ASP A 34 5.80 0.18 -6.82
C ASP A 34 5.96 1.48 -6.02
N ALA A 35 4.85 2.11 -5.61
CA ALA A 35 4.89 3.30 -4.76
C ALA A 35 5.50 3.02 -3.37
N TYR A 36 5.48 1.77 -2.89
CA TYR A 36 6.20 1.36 -1.69
C TYR A 36 7.66 0.95 -1.94
N LEU A 37 8.06 0.68 -3.20
CA LEU A 37 9.44 0.36 -3.57
C LEU A 37 10.30 1.60 -3.80
N ASP A 38 9.74 2.63 -4.44
CA ASP A 38 10.50 3.74 -5.02
C ASP A 38 10.30 5.09 -4.28
N HIS A 39 9.98 5.07 -2.99
CA HIS A 39 9.69 6.31 -2.28
C HIS A 39 10.95 6.98 -1.70
N ASN A 40 11.76 7.61 -2.55
CA ASN A 40 13.01 8.25 -2.16
C ASN A 40 12.87 9.34 -1.07
N ASP A 41 11.74 10.05 -1.03
CA ASP A 41 11.48 11.12 -0.05
C ASP A 41 11.04 10.60 1.34
N LEU A 42 10.62 9.34 1.44
CA LEU A 42 10.21 8.73 2.67
C LEU A 42 11.24 7.68 3.03
N ASP A 43 12.23 8.04 3.85
CA ASP A 43 13.18 7.09 4.44
C ASP A 43 12.47 5.77 4.81
N THR A 44 12.73 4.73 4.01
CA THR A 44 12.08 3.40 4.05
C THR A 44 12.96 2.38 4.75
N ASP A 45 14.13 2.78 5.26
CA ASP A 45 15.10 1.88 5.91
C ASP A 45 14.50 1.19 7.14
N ARG A 46 13.48 1.81 7.76
CA ARG A 46 12.72 1.25 8.89
C ARG A 46 11.35 0.70 8.51
N GLY A 47 11.05 0.56 7.21
CA GLY A 47 9.76 0.09 6.72
C GLY A 47 8.63 1.12 6.85
N CYS A 48 7.39 0.64 6.99
CA CYS A 48 6.21 1.49 6.99
C CYS A 48 6.04 2.25 8.32
N ALA A 49 6.18 3.58 8.28
CA ALA A 49 6.00 4.46 9.45
C ALA A 49 4.65 4.25 10.17
N PHE A 50 3.58 3.94 9.43
CA PHE A 50 2.25 3.71 10.00
C PHE A 50 2.18 2.41 10.80
N LEU A 51 2.84 1.33 10.34
CA LEU A 51 2.88 0.05 11.06
C LEU A 51 3.74 0.16 12.32
N ASN A 52 4.90 0.81 12.22
CA ASN A 52 5.77 1.04 13.37
C ASN A 52 5.04 1.88 14.43
N ALA A 53 4.38 2.97 14.02
CA ALA A 53 3.60 3.78 14.93
C ALA A 53 2.41 3.01 15.53
N ALA A 54 1.75 2.14 14.78
CA ALA A 54 0.66 1.31 15.31
C ALA A 54 1.13 0.36 16.42
N ALA A 55 2.38 -0.11 16.36
CA ALA A 55 2.95 -0.99 17.37
C ALA A 55 3.30 -0.26 18.68
N GLU A 56 3.62 1.04 18.60
CA GLU A 56 4.11 1.84 19.73
C GLU A 56 3.03 2.71 20.38
N LEU A 57 2.02 3.14 19.62
CA LEU A 57 1.03 4.10 20.08
C LEU A 57 -0.07 3.45 20.94
N PRO A 58 -0.48 4.10 22.05
CA PRO A 58 -1.69 3.75 22.78
C PRO A 58 -2.93 3.78 21.89
N ALA A 59 -3.92 2.94 22.18
CA ALA A 59 -5.15 2.82 21.38
C ALA A 59 -5.98 4.12 21.30
N ASP A 60 -5.87 4.99 22.31
CA ASP A 60 -6.55 6.30 22.40
C ASP A 60 -5.71 7.45 21.82
N HIS A 61 -4.47 7.18 21.39
CA HIS A 61 -3.61 8.22 20.83
C HIS A 61 -4.17 8.72 19.48
N PRO A 62 -4.24 10.05 19.23
CA PRO A 62 -4.84 10.60 18.00
C PRO A 62 -4.24 10.09 16.69
N GLY A 63 -2.97 9.67 16.70
CA GLY A 63 -2.30 9.07 15.54
C GLY A 63 -2.92 7.75 15.06
N VAL A 64 -3.63 7.02 15.93
CA VAL A 64 -4.32 5.76 15.56
C VAL A 64 -5.39 6.02 14.51
N ALA A 65 -6.10 7.14 14.58
CA ALA A 65 -7.09 7.52 13.56
C ALA A 65 -6.44 7.74 12.19
N VAL A 66 -5.29 8.42 12.16
CA VAL A 66 -4.53 8.70 10.92
C VAL A 66 -3.98 7.40 10.31
N ILE A 67 -3.52 6.46 11.14
CA ILE A 67 -3.07 5.14 10.69
C ILE A 67 -4.23 4.37 10.03
N ARG A 68 -5.37 4.28 10.72
CA ARG A 68 -6.57 3.60 10.20
C ARG A 68 -7.04 4.24 8.89
N GLU A 69 -7.02 5.56 8.82
CA GLU A 69 -7.34 6.31 7.61
C GLU A 69 -6.44 5.91 6.45
N HIS A 70 -5.12 6.00 6.64
CA HIS A 70 -4.16 5.66 5.60
C HIS A 70 -4.35 4.22 5.10
N LYS A 71 -4.47 3.24 6.01
CA LYS A 71 -4.63 1.83 5.65
C LYS A 71 -5.93 1.56 4.90
N ARG A 72 -7.05 2.14 5.37
CA ARG A 72 -8.35 2.03 4.70
C ARG A 72 -8.29 2.66 3.31
N ALA A 73 -7.71 3.86 3.19
CA ALA A 73 -7.61 4.55 1.91
C ALA A 73 -6.75 3.78 0.88
N VAL A 74 -5.65 3.12 1.31
CA VAL A 74 -4.84 2.27 0.43
C VAL A 74 -5.66 1.09 -0.09
N ARG A 75 -6.39 0.40 0.79
CA ARG A 75 -7.30 -0.70 0.42
C ARG A 75 -8.39 -0.23 -0.54
N ASP A 76 -9.05 0.87 -0.24
CA ASP A 76 -10.13 1.42 -1.07
C ASP A 76 -9.58 1.79 -2.47
N LYS A 77 -8.36 2.32 -2.54
CA LYS A 77 -7.71 2.60 -3.82
C LYS A 77 -7.37 1.35 -4.60
N LEU A 78 -6.91 0.28 -3.96
CA LEU A 78 -6.73 -1.01 -4.62
C LEU A 78 -8.07 -1.50 -5.20
N ALA A 79 -9.17 -1.38 -4.47
CA ALA A 79 -10.49 -1.76 -4.95
C ALA A 79 -10.94 -0.93 -6.18
N GLU A 80 -10.66 0.37 -6.20
CA GLU A 80 -10.90 1.20 -7.40
C GLU A 80 -10.08 0.70 -8.60
N LEU A 81 -8.79 0.43 -8.41
CA LEU A 81 -7.89 0.03 -9.49
C LEU A 81 -8.21 -1.38 -10.00
N VAL A 82 -8.53 -2.32 -9.09
CA VAL A 82 -8.92 -3.69 -9.43
C VAL A 82 -10.18 -3.71 -10.30
N ARG A 83 -11.19 -2.88 -10.01
CA ARG A 83 -12.39 -2.79 -10.86
C ARG A 83 -12.09 -2.35 -12.30
N VAL A 84 -11.01 -1.58 -12.49
CA VAL A 84 -10.54 -1.16 -13.82
C VAL A 84 -9.69 -2.25 -14.48
N ASP A 85 -8.80 -2.87 -13.72
CA ASP A 85 -7.83 -3.83 -14.24
C ASP A 85 -8.42 -5.23 -14.49
N ALA A 86 -9.43 -5.62 -13.71
CA ALA A 86 -10.12 -6.91 -13.77
C ALA A 86 -11.65 -6.71 -13.84
N PRO A 87 -12.18 -6.17 -14.95
CA PRO A 87 -13.62 -5.86 -15.08
C PRO A 87 -14.53 -7.09 -15.09
N HIS A 88 -13.96 -8.30 -15.19
CA HIS A 88 -14.67 -9.57 -15.19
C HIS A 88 -14.51 -10.38 -13.90
N ALA A 89 -13.80 -9.83 -12.90
CA ALA A 89 -13.69 -10.45 -11.59
C ALA A 89 -15.09 -10.65 -10.99
N GLU A 90 -15.37 -11.86 -10.48
CA GLU A 90 -16.64 -12.17 -9.82
C GLU A 90 -16.82 -11.34 -8.54
N ASP A 91 -15.73 -11.14 -7.80
CA ASP A 91 -15.68 -10.29 -6.60
C ASP A 91 -14.41 -9.41 -6.60
N PRO A 92 -14.48 -8.19 -7.20
CA PRO A 92 -13.34 -7.28 -7.24
C PRO A 92 -12.95 -6.73 -5.85
N ASP A 93 -13.87 -6.71 -4.89
CA ASP A 93 -13.59 -6.24 -3.54
C ASP A 93 -12.82 -7.30 -2.73
N ALA A 94 -13.13 -8.59 -2.94
CA ALA A 94 -12.34 -9.70 -2.39
C ALA A 94 -10.91 -9.71 -2.96
N LEU A 95 -10.77 -9.59 -4.30
CA LEU A 95 -9.44 -9.49 -4.92
C LEU A 95 -8.64 -8.31 -4.33
N ALA A 96 -9.26 -7.14 -4.16
CA ALA A 96 -8.59 -5.98 -3.57
C ALA A 96 -8.14 -6.21 -2.13
N GLU A 97 -8.93 -6.93 -1.33
CA GLU A 97 -8.55 -7.36 0.03
C GLU A 97 -7.31 -8.26 0.00
N GLU A 98 -7.28 -9.25 -0.89
CA GLU A 98 -6.15 -10.17 -1.04
C GLU A 98 -4.88 -9.42 -1.46
N LEU A 99 -4.99 -8.48 -2.40
CA LEU A 99 -3.87 -7.62 -2.79
C LEU A 99 -3.39 -6.74 -1.63
N PHE A 100 -4.31 -6.18 -0.84
CA PHE A 100 -3.98 -5.37 0.34
C PHE A 100 -3.25 -6.20 1.40
N LEU A 101 -3.66 -7.43 1.66
CA LEU A 101 -2.98 -8.34 2.58
C LEU A 101 -1.56 -8.70 2.11
N LEU A 102 -1.39 -8.98 0.82
CA LEU A 102 -0.06 -9.23 0.23
C LEU A 102 0.86 -8.01 0.39
N LEU A 103 0.33 -6.81 0.14
CA LEU A 103 1.04 -5.55 0.27
C LEU A 103 1.49 -5.30 1.72
N GLU A 104 0.57 -5.38 2.68
CA GLU A 104 0.84 -5.13 4.10
C GLU A 104 1.83 -6.13 4.69
N GLY A 105 1.69 -7.41 4.34
CA GLY A 105 2.63 -8.46 4.75
C GLY A 105 4.04 -8.19 4.20
N ALA A 106 4.15 -7.79 2.94
CA ALA A 106 5.44 -7.48 2.34
C ALA A 106 6.08 -6.21 2.90
N VAL A 107 5.30 -5.14 3.11
CA VAL A 107 5.81 -3.85 3.57
C VAL A 107 6.33 -3.94 5.00
N THR A 108 5.73 -4.80 5.84
CA THR A 108 6.14 -5.03 7.24
C THR A 108 7.60 -5.52 7.32
N HIS A 109 8.06 -6.26 6.32
CA HIS A 109 9.40 -6.87 6.33
C HIS A 109 10.50 -5.99 5.73
N ILE A 110 10.18 -4.90 5.03
CA ILE A 110 11.20 -4.09 4.33
C ILE A 110 12.31 -3.63 5.28
N GLY A 111 11.94 -3.06 6.43
CA GLY A 111 12.92 -2.61 7.43
C GLY A 111 13.56 -3.74 8.24
N ILE A 112 12.99 -4.95 8.23
CA ILE A 112 13.51 -6.13 8.94
C ILE A 112 14.57 -6.81 8.08
N ASP A 113 14.24 -7.08 6.82
CA ASP A 113 15.09 -7.80 5.88
C ASP A 113 16.18 -6.86 5.30
N GLY A 114 15.99 -5.54 5.38
CA GLY A 114 16.89 -4.54 4.80
C GLY A 114 16.85 -4.54 3.26
N ASP A 115 15.84 -5.17 2.66
CA ASP A 115 15.63 -5.24 1.22
C ASP A 115 14.15 -5.27 0.85
N SER A 116 13.87 -5.19 -0.45
CA SER A 116 12.51 -5.18 -1.00
C SER A 116 12.11 -6.47 -1.74
N LYS A 117 12.78 -7.60 -1.47
CA LYS A 117 12.54 -8.90 -2.13
C LYS A 117 11.13 -9.42 -1.90
N ARG A 118 10.59 -9.27 -0.69
CA ARG A 118 9.21 -9.67 -0.37
C ARG A 118 8.19 -8.80 -1.08
N MET A 119 8.43 -7.50 -1.18
CA MET A 119 7.58 -6.59 -1.95
C MET A 119 7.54 -6.97 -3.43
N ARG A 120 8.69 -7.26 -4.05
CA ARG A 120 8.72 -7.81 -5.43
C ARG A 120 7.98 -9.14 -5.55
N THR A 121 8.07 -10.01 -4.54
CA THR A 121 7.34 -11.29 -4.52
C THR A 121 5.84 -11.07 -4.43
N ALA A 122 5.38 -10.21 -3.53
CA ALA A 122 3.98 -9.84 -3.38
C ALA A 122 3.40 -9.22 -4.66
N LYS A 123 4.14 -8.28 -5.29
CA LYS A 123 3.77 -7.71 -6.59
C LYS A 123 3.60 -8.78 -7.67
N ARG A 124 4.51 -9.77 -7.74
CA ARG A 124 4.40 -10.88 -8.70
C ARG A 124 3.17 -11.75 -8.44
N ILE A 125 2.87 -12.06 -7.18
CA ILE A 125 1.66 -12.81 -6.80
C ILE A 125 0.40 -11.99 -7.17
N ALA A 126 0.39 -10.70 -6.87
CA ALA A 126 -0.68 -9.77 -7.22
C ALA A 126 -0.95 -9.75 -8.74
N SER A 127 0.10 -9.66 -9.56
CA SER A 127 -0.03 -9.69 -11.03
C SER A 127 -0.72 -10.97 -11.50
N ALA A 128 -0.20 -12.12 -11.07
CA ALA A 128 -0.77 -13.42 -11.44
C ALA A 128 -2.22 -13.58 -10.94
N HIS A 129 -2.55 -12.98 -9.80
CA HIS A 129 -3.88 -13.06 -9.23
C HIS A 129 -4.89 -12.17 -9.96
N ILE A 130 -4.49 -10.97 -10.38
CA ILE A 130 -5.29 -10.10 -11.25
C ILE A 130 -5.50 -10.77 -12.61
N GLU A 131 -4.43 -11.31 -13.21
CA GLU A 131 -4.47 -12.02 -14.49
C GLU A 131 -5.43 -13.23 -14.46
N ALA A 132 -5.57 -13.89 -13.31
CA ALA A 132 -6.49 -15.02 -13.15
C ALA A 132 -7.98 -14.64 -13.09
N GLN A 133 -8.30 -13.35 -12.91
CA GLN A 133 -9.69 -12.84 -12.93
C GLN A 133 -10.15 -12.40 -14.34
N GLY A 134 -9.31 -12.59 -15.36
CA GLY A 134 -9.56 -12.25 -16.76
C GLY A 134 -9.56 -13.47 -17.67
#